data_AF-A0A9D8GPA5-F1
#
_entry.id   AF-A0A9D8GPA5-F1
#
_cell.length_a   1.000
_cell.length_b   1.000
_cell.length_c   1.000
_cell.angle_alpha   90.00
_cell.angle_beta   90.00
_cell.angle_gamma   90.00
#
_symmetry.space_group_name_H-M   'P 1'
#
loop_
_entity.id
_entity.type
_entity.pdbx_description
1 polymer ?
#
loop_
_entity_poly.entity_id
_entity_poly.type
_entity_poly.pdbx_seq_one_letter_code
_entity_poly.pdbx_strand_id
1 'polypeptide(L)'
;MPVVHVVGAGLAGLAAAVTLAGAGRAVLLHEAGAQAGGRCRSYFDRELGCRIDNGNHLLLSGNRAVMSYLGAIGATNSLTGPASPRFPFLDLASGERWTIELSRGSWPGWIWDPERRVPGTGALDYLGICKLAWAAGDLTVAQALGGHGRVYDLLWRPFAVAALNTEAESASARLLWQVVRESLGRGGAACRPLVPRVGLSESLVDPALRFLNDRDMGVQLGRRLRRVAFVGSRVASLDFGDGAVDLGDGDDLILAVPAAVAADLVPEQTVPTEHRAIINAHYRMSLSSHELGAAGMLGLTGGLVEWIFVKREVISTTISAGDRQVDRPAEELAGAIWKEVARALDLDRDRMPPWRVVKERRATFAATPPQLRRRPGPATRWRNLWLAGDWTDTGLPGTIEGAVRSGRKAAARIVENG
;
A
#
# COMPACT_ATOMS: atom_id res chain seq x y z
N MET A 1 26.86 21.95 -8.72
CA MET A 1 26.56 21.16 -7.52
C MET A 1 26.12 19.78 -7.98
N PRO A 2 26.49 18.69 -7.29
CA PRO A 2 26.01 17.36 -7.63
C PRO A 2 24.48 17.28 -7.55
N VAL A 3 23.86 16.58 -8.50
CA VAL A 3 22.41 16.43 -8.63
C VAL A 3 22.03 14.97 -8.44
N VAL A 4 20.93 14.74 -7.72
CA VAL A 4 20.32 13.41 -7.62
C VAL A 4 19.13 13.31 -8.57
N HIS A 5 19.23 12.44 -9.56
CA HIS A 5 18.13 12.08 -10.44
C HIS A 5 17.25 11.05 -9.75
N VAL A 6 15.98 11.36 -9.54
CA VAL A 6 14.99 10.40 -9.02
C VAL A 6 14.04 10.08 -10.16
N VAL A 7 13.97 8.81 -10.59
CA VAL A 7 13.14 8.38 -11.72
C VAL A 7 11.95 7.57 -11.20
N GLY A 8 10.75 8.10 -11.40
CA GLY A 8 9.47 7.61 -10.90
C GLY A 8 8.96 8.49 -9.75
N ALA A 9 7.86 9.20 -9.94
CA ALA A 9 7.18 10.00 -8.93
C ALA A 9 6.04 9.22 -8.25
N GLY A 10 6.17 7.90 -8.12
CA GLY A 10 5.40 7.13 -7.15
C GLY A 10 5.82 7.46 -5.71
N LEU A 11 5.12 6.90 -4.72
CA LEU A 11 5.37 7.26 -3.31
C LEU A 11 6.80 6.96 -2.83
N ALA A 12 7.46 5.95 -3.39
CA ALA A 12 8.88 5.67 -3.11
C ALA A 12 9.80 6.80 -3.61
N GLY A 13 9.61 7.25 -4.85
CA GLY A 13 10.42 8.34 -5.42
C GLY A 13 10.12 9.69 -4.78
N LEU A 14 8.84 10.00 -4.49
CA LEU A 14 8.48 11.21 -3.74
C LEU A 14 9.11 11.20 -2.34
N ALA A 15 9.09 10.06 -1.63
CA ALA A 15 9.74 9.96 -0.33
C ALA A 15 11.26 10.14 -0.41
N ALA A 16 11.91 9.61 -1.46
CA ALA A 16 13.33 9.82 -1.70
C ALA A 16 13.64 11.31 -1.98
N ALA A 17 12.92 11.91 -2.93
CA ALA A 17 13.08 13.32 -3.32
C ALA A 17 12.86 14.27 -2.13
N VAL A 18 11.79 14.08 -1.35
CA VAL A 18 11.50 14.89 -0.14
C VAL A 18 12.62 14.74 0.89
N THR A 19 13.14 13.52 1.08
CA THR A 19 14.23 13.27 2.03
C THR A 19 15.52 13.98 1.60
N LEU A 20 15.88 13.88 0.32
CA LEU A 20 17.08 14.51 -0.26
C LEU A 20 16.99 16.04 -0.25
N ALA A 21 15.85 16.60 -0.67
CA ALA A 21 15.61 18.03 -0.65
C ALA A 21 15.59 18.58 0.79
N GLY A 22 15.05 17.83 1.75
CA GLY A 22 15.13 18.15 3.18
C GLY A 22 16.55 18.15 3.74
N ALA A 23 17.45 17.36 3.15
CA ALA A 23 18.88 17.36 3.46
C ALA A 23 19.70 18.37 2.63
N GLY A 24 19.05 19.25 1.86
CA GLY A 24 19.73 20.27 1.06
C GLY A 24 20.42 19.76 -0.21
N ARG A 25 20.12 18.53 -0.66
CA ARG A 25 20.64 17.99 -1.93
C ARG A 25 19.78 18.45 -3.10
N ALA A 26 20.42 18.81 -4.22
CA ALA A 26 19.71 19.15 -5.45
C ALA A 26 19.07 17.89 -6.06
N VAL A 27 17.78 17.97 -6.39
CA VAL A 27 17.00 16.84 -6.92
C VAL A 27 16.35 17.21 -8.24
N LEU A 28 16.43 16.29 -9.20
CA LEU A 28 15.59 16.29 -10.41
C LEU A 28 14.72 15.03 -10.41
N LEU A 29 13.42 15.21 -10.20
CA LEU A 29 12.42 14.16 -10.18
C LEU A 29 11.78 14.01 -11.58
N HIS A 30 11.88 12.82 -12.16
CA HIS A 30 11.36 12.48 -13.49
C HIS A 30 10.19 11.51 -13.36
N GLU A 31 9.07 11.76 -14.03
CA GLU A 31 7.90 10.88 -14.04
C GLU A 31 7.42 10.64 -15.46
N ALA A 32 7.18 9.38 -15.80
CA ALA A 32 6.74 9.00 -17.15
C ALA A 32 5.29 9.43 -17.45
N GLY A 33 4.40 9.43 -16.45
CA GLY A 33 3.01 9.84 -16.57
C GLY A 33 2.82 11.36 -16.50
N ALA A 34 1.61 11.82 -16.87
CA ALA A 34 1.21 13.22 -16.75
C ALA A 34 0.89 13.66 -15.31
N GLN A 35 0.95 12.73 -14.34
CA GLN A 35 0.66 12.97 -12.92
C GLN A 35 1.56 12.08 -12.06
N ALA A 36 1.99 12.60 -10.91
CA ALA A 36 2.68 11.85 -9.86
C ALA A 36 1.72 10.96 -9.03
N GLY A 37 2.30 10.18 -8.12
CA GLY A 37 1.61 9.32 -7.15
C GLY A 37 1.60 7.83 -7.52
N GLY A 38 1.79 7.50 -8.80
CA GLY A 38 1.79 6.10 -9.26
C GLY A 38 0.50 5.38 -8.86
N ARG A 39 0.61 4.26 -8.15
CA ARG A 39 -0.52 3.48 -7.61
C ARG A 39 -1.26 4.19 -6.46
N CYS A 40 -0.60 5.13 -5.78
CA CYS A 40 -1.12 5.86 -4.63
C CYS A 40 -1.51 7.28 -5.06
N ARG A 41 -2.60 7.39 -5.83
CA ARG A 41 -3.09 8.67 -6.37
C ARG A 41 -4.61 8.74 -6.39
N SER A 42 -5.10 9.97 -6.51
CA SER A 42 -6.49 10.31 -6.78
C SER A 42 -6.60 11.02 -8.13
N TYR A 43 -7.68 10.77 -8.85
CA TYR A 43 -7.97 11.37 -10.15
C TYR A 43 -9.46 11.60 -10.32
N PHE A 44 -9.80 12.53 -11.21
CA PHE A 44 -11.19 12.72 -11.63
C PHE A 44 -11.54 11.66 -12.67
N ASP A 45 -12.43 10.74 -12.32
CA ASP A 45 -12.94 9.75 -13.26
C ASP A 45 -14.11 10.37 -14.03
N ARG A 46 -13.94 10.50 -15.35
CA ARG A 46 -14.92 11.18 -16.22
C ARG A 46 -16.22 10.39 -16.38
N GLU A 47 -16.15 9.07 -16.28
CA GLU A 47 -17.31 8.18 -16.46
C GLU A 47 -18.19 8.19 -15.22
N LEU A 48 -17.57 8.11 -14.03
CA LEU A 48 -18.27 8.24 -12.76
C LEU A 48 -18.66 9.70 -12.46
N GLY A 49 -17.91 10.66 -13.02
CA GLY A 49 -18.13 12.09 -12.87
C GLY A 49 -17.77 12.65 -11.49
N CYS A 50 -16.85 12.00 -10.78
CA CYS A 50 -16.34 12.45 -9.48
C CYS A 50 -14.86 12.05 -9.28
N ARG A 51 -14.25 12.55 -8.20
CA ARG A 51 -12.88 12.21 -7.85
C ARG A 51 -12.84 10.90 -7.07
N ILE A 52 -12.00 9.97 -7.51
CA ILE A 52 -11.77 8.67 -6.86
C ILE A 52 -10.28 8.41 -6.64
N ASP A 53 -9.98 7.54 -5.69
CA ASP A 53 -8.66 6.97 -5.53
C ASP A 53 -8.46 5.82 -6.51
N ASN A 54 -7.23 5.58 -6.97
CA ASN A 54 -6.89 4.40 -7.78
C ASN A 54 -7.20 3.07 -7.09
N GLY A 55 -7.19 3.08 -5.76
CA GLY A 55 -7.66 2.01 -4.91
C GLY A 55 -7.75 2.48 -3.47
N ASN A 56 -8.44 1.74 -2.62
CA ASN A 56 -8.48 2.09 -1.20
C ASN A 56 -7.16 1.80 -0.54
N HIS A 57 -6.74 2.72 0.33
CA HIS A 57 -5.55 2.52 1.15
C HIS A 57 -5.89 2.87 2.60
N LEU A 58 -5.58 1.93 3.48
CA LEU A 58 -5.67 2.10 4.91
C LEU A 58 -4.26 2.27 5.47
N LEU A 59 -4.05 3.31 6.25
CA LEU A 59 -2.86 3.49 7.07
C LEU A 59 -3.17 3.11 8.51
N LEU A 60 -2.18 2.61 9.22
CA LEU A 60 -2.23 2.48 10.67
C LEU A 60 -1.44 3.62 11.29
N SER A 61 -1.93 4.17 12.42
CA SER A 61 -1.23 5.20 13.20
C SER A 61 0.22 4.84 13.55
N GLY A 62 0.54 3.55 13.62
CA GLY A 62 1.88 3.02 13.88
C GLY A 62 2.85 3.03 12.70
N ASN A 63 2.38 3.31 11.47
CA ASN A 63 3.21 3.38 10.26
C ASN A 63 4.14 4.60 10.33
N ARG A 64 5.31 4.42 10.96
CA ARG A 64 6.22 5.53 11.30
C ARG A 64 6.78 6.22 10.06
N ALA A 65 7.12 5.50 9.00
CA ALA A 65 7.73 6.11 7.83
C ALA A 65 6.72 7.03 7.13
N VAL A 66 5.48 6.59 6.91
CA VAL A 66 4.46 7.45 6.30
C VAL A 66 4.07 8.62 7.20
N MET A 67 3.95 8.43 8.52
CA MET A 67 3.61 9.54 9.44
C MET A 67 4.71 10.60 9.47
N SER A 68 5.97 10.17 9.45
CA SER A 68 7.11 11.08 9.34
C SER A 68 7.18 11.77 7.97
N TYR A 69 6.79 11.08 6.89
CA TYR A 69 6.72 11.66 5.55
C TYR A 69 5.64 12.74 5.47
N LEU A 70 4.44 12.46 6.00
CA LEU A 70 3.36 13.43 6.14
C LEU A 70 3.79 14.64 6.97
N GLY A 71 4.54 14.43 8.06
CA GLY A 71 5.11 15.51 8.85
C GLY A 71 6.06 16.40 8.04
N ALA A 72 6.97 15.78 7.26
CA ALA A 72 7.93 16.51 6.44
C ALA A 72 7.27 17.39 5.36
N ILE A 73 6.16 16.92 4.77
CA ILE A 73 5.41 17.64 3.72
C ILE A 73 4.26 18.49 4.26
N GLY A 74 4.13 18.62 5.60
CA GLY A 74 3.08 19.44 6.24
C GLY A 74 1.65 18.90 6.10
N ALA A 75 1.47 17.60 5.92
CA ALA A 75 0.18 16.97 5.61
C ALA A 75 -0.39 16.08 6.74
N THR A 76 0.15 16.10 7.96
CA THR A 76 -0.31 15.23 9.06
C THR A 76 -1.81 15.33 9.36
N ASN A 77 -2.40 16.52 9.20
CA ASN A 77 -3.83 16.76 9.47
C ASN A 77 -4.76 16.36 8.32
N SER A 78 -4.22 15.85 7.20
CA SER A 78 -5.02 15.43 6.05
C SER A 78 -5.63 14.03 6.22
N LEU A 79 -5.20 13.27 7.24
CA LEU A 79 -5.77 11.97 7.58
C LEU A 79 -6.94 12.10 8.57
N THR A 80 -7.83 11.12 8.53
CA THR A 80 -8.97 11.00 9.44
C THR A 80 -9.18 9.55 9.83
N GLY A 81 -9.82 9.33 10.98
CA GLY A 81 -10.13 8.01 11.50
C GLY A 81 -10.55 8.06 12.97
N PRO A 82 -10.98 6.92 13.55
CA PRO A 82 -11.48 6.86 14.91
C PRO A 82 -10.39 7.16 15.95
N ALA A 83 -10.83 7.59 17.13
CA ALA A 83 -9.95 7.78 18.29
C ALA A 83 -9.43 6.44 18.86
N SER A 84 -10.19 5.36 18.70
CA SER A 84 -9.83 4.01 19.14
C SER A 84 -9.53 3.07 17.95
N PRO A 85 -8.70 2.03 18.16
CA PRO A 85 -8.36 1.03 17.14
C PRO A 85 -9.49 0.01 16.97
N ARG A 86 -10.58 0.43 16.33
CA ARG A 86 -11.79 -0.37 16.10
C ARG A 86 -11.93 -0.73 14.63
N PHE A 87 -12.30 -1.98 14.38
CA PHE A 87 -12.53 -2.54 13.05
C PHE A 87 -13.85 -3.30 13.09
N PRO A 88 -14.95 -2.73 12.56
CA PRO A 88 -16.21 -3.44 12.47
C PRO A 88 -16.16 -4.47 11.33
N PHE A 89 -16.83 -5.59 11.53
CA PHE A 89 -16.92 -6.69 10.57
C PHE A 89 -18.37 -7.18 10.41
N LEU A 90 -18.65 -7.74 9.24
CA LEU A 90 -19.86 -8.48 8.92
C LEU A 90 -19.51 -9.74 8.14
N ASP A 91 -20.02 -10.88 8.59
CA ASP A 91 -19.98 -12.10 7.78
C ASP A 91 -21.21 -12.16 6.88
N LEU A 92 -20.99 -12.13 5.56
CA LEU A 92 -22.07 -12.17 4.58
C LEU A 92 -22.74 -13.54 4.51
N ALA A 93 -22.10 -14.63 4.94
CA ALA A 93 -22.74 -15.94 4.94
C ALA A 93 -23.80 -16.02 6.05
N SER A 94 -23.40 -15.75 7.29
CA SER A 94 -24.26 -15.88 8.48
C SER A 94 -25.09 -14.63 8.82
N GLY A 95 -24.66 -13.44 8.37
CA GLY A 95 -25.22 -12.16 8.81
C GLY A 95 -24.69 -11.68 10.17
N GLU A 96 -23.76 -12.41 10.79
CA GLU A 96 -23.18 -12.06 12.09
C GLU A 96 -22.29 -10.81 11.98
N ARG A 97 -22.45 -9.89 12.94
CA ARG A 97 -21.65 -8.66 13.05
C ARG A 97 -20.82 -8.70 14.32
N TRP A 98 -19.58 -8.22 14.23
CA TRP A 98 -18.70 -8.05 15.39
C TRP A 98 -17.77 -6.87 15.19
N THR A 99 -17.04 -6.49 16.24
CA THR A 99 -16.01 -5.46 16.16
C THR A 99 -14.74 -5.98 16.81
N ILE A 100 -13.62 -5.91 16.09
CA ILE A 100 -12.30 -6.04 16.69
C ILE A 100 -11.90 -4.69 17.26
N GLU A 101 -11.88 -4.56 18.58
CA GLU A 101 -11.49 -3.33 19.26
C GLU A 101 -10.25 -3.57 20.11
N LEU A 102 -9.08 -3.19 19.59
CA LEU A 102 -7.82 -3.45 20.26
C LEU A 102 -7.68 -2.61 21.53
N SER A 103 -7.00 -3.16 22.54
CA SER A 103 -6.67 -2.40 23.74
C SER A 103 -5.66 -1.32 23.42
N ARG A 104 -5.82 -0.10 23.97
CA ARG A 104 -4.96 1.05 23.62
C ARG A 104 -3.48 0.79 23.94
N GLY A 105 -3.19 0.13 25.06
CA GLY A 105 -1.84 -0.23 25.46
C GLY A 105 -1.30 -1.49 24.79
N SER A 106 -0.09 -1.90 25.19
CA SER A 106 0.55 -3.13 24.70
C SER A 106 -0.04 -4.41 25.27
N TRP A 107 -0.75 -4.32 26.40
CA TRP A 107 -1.49 -5.45 26.97
C TRP A 107 -2.68 -5.81 26.07
N PRO A 108 -2.79 -7.05 25.54
CA PRO A 108 -3.84 -7.43 24.61
C PRO A 108 -5.17 -7.75 25.31
N GLY A 109 -5.61 -6.93 26.28
CA GLY A 109 -6.82 -7.16 27.07
C GLY A 109 -8.12 -7.34 26.26
N TRP A 110 -8.11 -6.96 24.99
CA TRP A 110 -9.26 -7.10 24.08
C TRP A 110 -9.60 -8.57 23.78
N ILE A 111 -8.62 -9.49 23.88
CA ILE A 111 -8.88 -10.93 23.64
C ILE A 111 -9.70 -11.58 24.76
N TRP A 112 -9.79 -10.92 25.92
CA TRP A 112 -10.54 -11.41 27.08
C TRP A 112 -11.96 -10.86 27.14
N ASP A 113 -12.28 -9.89 26.30
CA ASP A 113 -13.58 -9.25 26.21
C ASP A 113 -14.34 -9.82 25.00
N PRO A 114 -15.40 -10.63 25.19
CA PRO A 114 -16.18 -11.22 24.10
C PRO A 114 -16.79 -10.19 23.14
N GLU A 115 -17.07 -8.95 23.59
CA GLU A 115 -17.69 -7.91 22.75
C GLU A 115 -16.69 -7.25 21.78
N ARG A 116 -15.38 -7.46 21.99
CA ARG A 116 -14.30 -6.78 21.27
C ARG A 116 -13.52 -7.69 20.32
N ARG A 117 -14.01 -8.90 20.08
CA ARG A 117 -13.33 -9.95 19.33
C ARG A 117 -14.32 -10.80 18.53
N VAL A 118 -13.84 -11.80 17.79
CA VAL A 118 -14.69 -12.69 16.99
C VAL A 118 -15.66 -13.45 17.92
N PRO A 119 -16.98 -13.46 17.67
CA PRO A 119 -17.95 -14.12 18.54
C PRO A 119 -17.71 -15.62 18.62
N GLY A 120 -18.11 -16.28 19.71
CA GLY A 120 -18.00 -17.75 19.83
C GLY A 120 -16.56 -18.28 19.88
N THR A 121 -15.58 -17.45 20.25
CA THR A 121 -14.17 -17.84 20.41
C THR A 121 -13.73 -17.65 21.86
N GLY A 122 -12.61 -18.23 22.27
CA GLY A 122 -11.93 -17.99 23.56
C GLY A 122 -10.65 -17.15 23.40
N ALA A 123 -10.12 -16.61 24.50
CA ALA A 123 -8.89 -15.81 24.48
C ALA A 123 -7.67 -16.58 23.95
N LEU A 124 -7.59 -17.89 24.24
CA LEU A 124 -6.49 -18.76 23.82
C LEU A 124 -6.44 -18.95 22.30
N ASP A 125 -7.56 -18.83 21.60
CA ASP A 125 -7.64 -18.98 20.13
C ASP A 125 -6.81 -17.92 19.40
N TYR A 126 -6.56 -16.77 20.04
CA TYR A 126 -5.80 -15.65 19.47
C TYR A 126 -4.28 -15.82 19.65
N LEU A 127 -3.84 -16.67 20.59
CA LEU A 127 -2.41 -16.89 20.85
C LEU A 127 -1.70 -17.61 19.68
N GLY A 128 -2.47 -18.25 18.79
CA GLY A 128 -1.95 -18.86 17.56
C GLY A 128 -1.14 -17.90 16.69
N ILE A 129 -1.44 -16.59 16.71
CA ILE A 129 -0.69 -15.59 15.94
C ILE A 129 0.79 -15.51 16.33
N CYS A 130 1.13 -15.85 17.58
CA CYS A 130 2.52 -15.87 18.05
C CYS A 130 3.35 -16.90 17.29
N LYS A 131 2.75 -17.96 16.73
CA LYS A 131 3.45 -18.97 15.92
C LYS A 131 4.20 -18.35 14.73
N LEU A 132 3.73 -17.20 14.22
CA LEU A 132 4.40 -16.45 13.16
C LEU A 132 5.80 -15.96 13.56
N ALA A 133 6.06 -15.72 14.84
CA ALA A 133 7.38 -15.27 15.33
C ALA A 133 8.48 -16.31 15.09
N TRP A 134 8.10 -17.59 15.06
CA TRP A 134 8.99 -18.72 14.78
C TRP A 134 8.84 -19.25 13.35
N ALA A 135 8.08 -18.56 12.49
CA ALA A 135 7.94 -18.94 11.10
C ALA A 135 9.25 -18.68 10.35
N ALA A 136 10.06 -19.72 10.22
CA ALA A 136 11.31 -19.72 9.46
C ALA A 136 11.09 -20.24 8.04
N GLY A 137 12.03 -19.88 7.15
CA GLY A 137 12.08 -20.39 5.78
C GLY A 137 10.85 -20.05 4.95
N ASP A 138 10.29 -21.08 4.33
CA ASP A 138 9.25 -20.99 3.30
C ASP A 138 7.84 -21.30 3.81
N LEU A 139 7.63 -21.27 5.13
CA LEU A 139 6.30 -21.45 5.72
C LEU A 139 5.30 -20.41 5.22
N THR A 140 4.12 -20.90 4.81
CA THR A 140 3.00 -20.05 4.43
C THR A 140 2.15 -19.67 5.64
N VAL A 141 1.34 -18.61 5.51
CA VAL A 141 0.46 -18.15 6.59
C VAL A 141 -0.48 -19.27 7.04
N ALA A 142 -1.09 -19.99 6.09
CA ALA A 142 -1.99 -21.10 6.39
C ALA A 142 -1.24 -22.21 7.16
N GLN A 143 -0.03 -22.58 6.75
CA GLN A 143 0.77 -23.58 7.44
C GLN A 143 1.15 -23.15 8.87
N ALA A 144 1.55 -21.89 9.05
CA ALA A 144 1.98 -21.39 10.36
C ALA A 144 0.82 -21.24 11.35
N LEU A 145 -0.39 -20.92 10.87
CA LEU A 145 -1.57 -20.68 11.71
C LEU A 145 -2.53 -21.87 11.78
N GLY A 146 -2.25 -22.96 11.07
CA GLY A 146 -3.06 -24.18 11.05
C GLY A 146 -4.08 -24.25 9.90
N GLY A 147 -4.42 -23.12 9.28
CA GLY A 147 -5.17 -23.08 8.03
C GLY A 147 -6.69 -23.27 8.16
N HIS A 148 -7.21 -23.40 9.38
CA HIS A 148 -8.63 -23.58 9.67
C HIS A 148 -8.98 -23.11 11.08
N GLY A 149 -10.28 -22.88 11.32
CA GLY A 149 -10.83 -22.60 12.64
C GLY A 149 -11.33 -21.17 12.73
N ARG A 150 -12.29 -20.94 13.64
CA ARG A 150 -13.12 -19.72 13.62
C ARG A 150 -12.34 -18.40 13.66
N VAL A 151 -11.32 -18.26 14.51
CA VAL A 151 -10.45 -17.06 14.53
C VAL A 151 -9.59 -16.98 13.27
N TYR A 152 -9.12 -18.11 12.74
CA TYR A 152 -8.38 -18.10 11.49
C TYR A 152 -9.27 -17.64 10.32
N ASP A 153 -10.45 -18.23 10.17
CA ASP A 153 -11.37 -17.99 9.06
C ASP A 153 -11.96 -16.57 9.09
N LEU A 154 -12.32 -16.06 10.27
CA LEU A 154 -13.00 -14.77 10.41
C LEU A 154 -12.07 -13.59 10.73
N LEU A 155 -10.80 -13.84 11.10
CA LEU A 155 -9.85 -12.77 11.41
C LEU A 155 -8.50 -12.93 10.72
N TRP A 156 -7.76 -14.01 11.00
CA TRP A 156 -6.36 -14.07 10.57
C TRP A 156 -6.17 -14.27 9.07
N ARG A 157 -6.99 -15.08 8.41
CA ARG A 157 -6.97 -15.26 6.96
C ARG A 157 -7.36 -13.95 6.23
N PRO A 158 -8.50 -13.30 6.54
CA PRO A 158 -8.83 -12.00 5.95
C PRO A 158 -7.76 -10.93 6.21
N PHE A 159 -7.23 -10.84 7.44
CA PHE A 159 -6.15 -9.91 7.77
C PHE A 159 -4.89 -10.16 6.95
N ALA A 160 -4.48 -11.43 6.81
CA ALA A 160 -3.29 -11.79 6.03
C ALA A 160 -3.45 -11.44 4.55
N VAL A 161 -4.60 -11.73 3.96
CA VAL A 161 -4.90 -11.39 2.57
C VAL A 161 -4.92 -9.87 2.38
N ALA A 162 -5.56 -9.13 3.28
CA ALA A 162 -5.58 -7.65 3.22
C ALA A 162 -4.18 -7.03 3.37
N ALA A 163 -3.32 -7.60 4.22
CA ALA A 163 -1.98 -7.07 4.47
C ALA A 163 -0.96 -7.44 3.38
N LEU A 164 -1.09 -8.63 2.80
CA LEU A 164 -0.10 -9.20 1.86
C LEU A 164 -0.56 -9.20 0.41
N ASN A 165 -1.85 -8.93 0.17
CA ASN A 165 -2.51 -9.06 -1.12
C ASN A 165 -2.24 -10.42 -1.79
N THR A 166 -2.10 -11.48 -0.99
CA THR A 166 -1.72 -12.82 -1.43
C THR A 166 -2.47 -13.84 -0.58
N GLU A 167 -3.03 -14.87 -1.22
CA GLU A 167 -3.76 -15.95 -0.53
C GLU A 167 -2.91 -16.61 0.55
N ALA A 168 -3.50 -16.85 1.73
CA ALA A 168 -2.80 -17.32 2.93
C ALA A 168 -2.06 -18.66 2.73
N GLU A 169 -2.54 -19.47 1.80
CA GLU A 169 -1.97 -20.77 1.42
C GLU A 169 -0.64 -20.63 0.69
N SER A 170 -0.34 -19.45 0.14
CA SER A 170 0.91 -19.15 -0.59
C SER A 170 1.70 -17.98 0.01
N ALA A 171 1.06 -17.13 0.81
CA ALA A 171 1.65 -15.94 1.39
C ALA A 171 2.67 -16.29 2.48
N SER A 172 3.77 -15.55 2.56
CA SER A 172 4.85 -15.80 3.53
C SER A 172 4.44 -15.45 4.96
N ALA A 173 4.50 -16.45 5.86
CA ALA A 173 4.29 -16.24 7.29
C ALA A 173 5.31 -15.28 7.91
N ARG A 174 6.58 -15.34 7.45
CA ARG A 174 7.65 -14.42 7.87
C ARG A 174 7.30 -12.96 7.57
N LEU A 175 6.69 -12.68 6.42
CA LEU A 175 6.31 -11.32 6.06
C LEU A 175 5.09 -10.84 6.84
N LEU A 176 4.10 -11.72 7.07
CA LEU A 176 2.98 -11.41 7.95
C LEU A 176 3.44 -11.10 9.37
N TRP A 177 4.42 -11.84 9.90
CA TRP A 177 5.01 -11.57 11.21
C TRP A 177 5.57 -10.15 11.30
N GLN A 178 6.23 -9.65 10.25
CA GLN A 178 6.72 -8.27 10.23
C GLN A 178 5.59 -7.26 10.34
N VAL A 179 4.47 -7.48 9.63
CA VAL A 179 3.27 -6.65 9.75
C VAL A 179 2.72 -6.70 11.17
N VAL A 180 2.55 -7.89 11.76
CA VAL A 180 2.05 -8.08 13.13
C VAL A 180 2.96 -7.38 14.15
N ARG A 181 4.28 -7.58 14.04
CA ARG A 181 5.28 -7.00 14.93
C ARG A 181 5.29 -5.47 14.88
N GLU A 182 5.15 -4.89 13.69
CA GLU A 182 5.15 -3.43 13.50
C GLU A 182 3.77 -2.78 13.71
N SER A 183 2.70 -3.56 13.88
CA SER A 183 1.35 -3.09 14.20
C SER A 183 0.89 -3.56 15.58
N LEU A 184 0.24 -4.72 15.68
CA LEU A 184 -0.31 -5.30 16.92
C LEU A 184 0.75 -5.40 18.03
N GLY A 185 1.98 -5.80 17.70
CA GLY A 185 3.10 -5.90 18.63
C GLY A 185 3.53 -4.57 19.26
N ARG A 186 3.08 -3.43 18.71
CA ARG A 186 3.32 -2.08 19.24
C ARG A 186 2.14 -1.54 20.07
N GLY A 187 1.11 -2.36 20.31
CA GLY A 187 -0.09 -2.01 21.05
C GLY A 187 -1.17 -1.36 20.20
N GLY A 188 -2.42 -1.37 20.67
CA GLY A 188 -3.56 -0.93 19.85
C GLY A 188 -3.52 0.54 19.46
N ALA A 189 -2.85 1.41 20.21
CA ALA A 189 -2.66 2.81 19.81
C ALA A 189 -1.90 2.97 18.47
N ALA A 190 -1.07 1.98 18.10
CA ALA A 190 -0.38 1.90 16.82
C ALA A 190 -1.25 1.31 15.68
N CYS A 191 -2.44 0.82 16.00
CA CYS A 191 -3.36 0.17 15.07
C CYS A 191 -4.64 0.99 14.85
N ARG A 192 -4.61 2.30 15.06
CA ARG A 192 -5.78 3.12 14.71
C ARG A 192 -5.87 3.20 13.18
N PRO A 193 -7.02 2.83 12.59
CA PRO A 193 -7.22 2.94 11.15
C PRO A 193 -7.27 4.42 10.76
N LEU A 194 -6.52 4.79 9.72
CA LEU A 194 -6.45 6.14 9.19
C LEU A 194 -6.60 6.10 7.66
N VAL A 195 -7.45 6.97 7.14
CA VAL A 195 -7.68 7.17 5.70
C VAL A 195 -7.51 8.63 5.34
N PRO A 196 -7.20 8.97 4.08
CA PRO A 196 -7.22 10.35 3.63
C PRO A 196 -8.61 10.97 3.78
N ARG A 197 -8.67 12.23 4.26
CA ARG A 197 -9.94 12.98 4.40
C ARG A 197 -10.57 13.32 3.05
N VAL A 198 -9.74 13.61 2.04
CA VAL A 198 -10.18 13.99 0.69
C VAL A 198 -9.82 12.89 -0.31
N GLY A 199 -8.53 12.58 -0.41
CA GLY A 199 -8.01 11.53 -1.28
C GLY A 199 -6.52 11.33 -1.06
N LEU A 200 -5.98 10.27 -1.66
CA LEU A 200 -4.56 9.92 -1.58
C LEU A 200 -3.66 11.04 -2.10
N SER A 201 -4.00 11.64 -3.25
CA SER A 201 -3.17 12.69 -3.83
C SER A 201 -3.06 13.90 -2.92
N GLU A 202 -4.16 14.32 -2.32
CA GLU A 202 -4.23 15.50 -1.44
C GLU A 202 -3.44 15.32 -0.16
N SER A 203 -3.23 14.06 0.27
CA SER A 203 -2.49 13.73 1.49
C SER A 203 -1.03 13.40 1.23
N LEU A 204 -0.73 12.63 0.18
CA LEU A 204 0.56 11.98 0.00
C LEU A 204 1.34 12.46 -1.22
N VAL A 205 0.70 13.15 -2.18
CA VAL A 205 1.31 13.52 -3.46
C VAL A 205 1.41 15.03 -3.61
N ASP A 206 0.28 15.73 -3.62
CA ASP A 206 0.22 17.17 -3.89
C ASP A 206 1.03 17.99 -2.87
N PRO A 207 1.00 17.69 -1.55
CA PRO A 207 1.85 18.39 -0.59
C PRO A 207 3.35 18.12 -0.81
N ALA A 208 3.72 16.93 -1.28
CA ALA A 208 5.11 16.60 -1.59
C ALA A 208 5.61 17.34 -2.83
N LEU A 209 4.78 17.44 -3.87
CA LEU A 209 5.10 18.26 -5.05
C LEU A 209 5.26 19.73 -4.68
N ARG A 210 4.36 20.28 -3.84
CA ARG A 210 4.52 21.64 -3.31
C ARG A 210 5.83 21.80 -2.52
N PHE A 211 6.11 20.87 -1.60
CA PHE A 211 7.35 20.88 -0.81
C PHE A 211 8.62 20.93 -1.67
N LEU A 212 8.64 20.19 -2.79
CA LEU A 212 9.75 20.15 -3.74
C LEU A 212 9.83 21.45 -4.55
N ASN A 213 8.71 21.95 -5.07
CA ASN A 213 8.65 23.19 -5.83
C ASN A 213 9.06 24.40 -4.99
N ASP A 214 8.62 24.49 -3.73
CA ASP A 214 8.97 25.56 -2.78
C ASP A 214 10.48 25.59 -2.43
N ARG A 215 11.22 24.54 -2.81
CA ARG A 215 12.68 24.39 -2.63
C ARG A 215 13.43 24.42 -3.96
N ASP A 216 12.78 24.85 -5.05
CA ASP A 216 13.34 24.90 -6.39
C ASP A 216 13.89 23.55 -6.88
N MET A 217 13.31 22.44 -6.41
CA MET A 217 13.65 21.11 -6.93
C MET A 217 12.92 20.87 -8.25
N GLY A 218 13.62 20.38 -9.26
CA GLY A 218 13.03 20.18 -10.58
C GLY A 218 12.10 18.97 -10.62
N VAL A 219 10.82 19.17 -10.96
CA VAL A 219 9.85 18.10 -11.20
C VAL A 219 9.44 18.09 -12.67
N GLN A 220 9.67 16.96 -13.35
CA GLN A 220 9.43 16.78 -14.78
C GLN A 220 8.46 15.61 -15.01
N LEU A 221 7.21 15.95 -15.35
CA LEU A 221 6.17 14.97 -15.71
C LEU A 221 6.19 14.66 -17.21
N GLY A 222 5.62 13.53 -17.61
CA GLY A 222 5.60 13.08 -19.01
C GLY A 222 6.97 12.65 -19.57
N ARG A 223 7.97 12.50 -18.71
CA ARG A 223 9.38 12.26 -19.08
C ARG A 223 9.80 10.83 -18.72
N ARG A 224 9.59 9.90 -19.65
CA ARG A 224 9.90 8.47 -19.46
C ARG A 224 11.36 8.17 -19.73
N LEU A 225 12.07 7.64 -18.72
CA LEU A 225 13.40 7.05 -18.92
C LEU A 225 13.28 5.78 -19.80
N ARG A 226 14.01 5.75 -20.90
CA ARG A 226 14.00 4.65 -21.88
C ARG A 226 15.23 3.76 -21.77
N ARG A 227 16.38 4.36 -21.46
CA ARG A 227 17.67 3.65 -21.38
C ARG A 227 18.59 4.30 -20.37
N VAL A 228 19.40 3.48 -19.71
CA VAL A 228 20.50 3.90 -18.84
C VAL A 228 21.80 3.43 -19.49
N ALA A 229 22.75 4.35 -19.66
CA ALA A 229 24.09 4.03 -20.13
C ALA A 229 25.03 3.82 -18.94
N PHE A 230 25.86 2.79 -19.00
CA PHE A 230 26.79 2.41 -17.95
C PHE A 230 28.23 2.43 -18.49
N VAL A 231 29.15 2.97 -17.70
CA VAL A 231 30.59 2.97 -18.01
C VAL A 231 31.34 2.51 -16.77
N GLY A 232 32.09 1.41 -16.89
CA GLY A 232 32.71 0.75 -15.74
C GLY A 232 31.66 0.36 -14.68
N SER A 233 31.78 0.89 -13.47
CA SER A 233 30.88 0.63 -12.34
C SER A 233 29.99 1.82 -11.97
N ARG A 234 29.67 2.69 -12.93
CA ARG A 234 28.75 3.83 -12.72
C ARG A 234 27.73 3.97 -13.86
N VAL A 235 26.62 4.63 -13.55
CA VAL A 235 25.71 5.21 -14.53
C VAL A 235 26.37 6.45 -15.12
N ALA A 236 26.45 6.49 -16.44
CA ALA A 236 27.07 7.56 -17.21
C ALA A 236 26.04 8.53 -17.80
N SER A 237 24.90 8.03 -18.28
CA SER A 237 23.85 8.91 -18.81
C SER A 237 22.45 8.28 -18.81
N LEU A 238 21.43 9.14 -18.88
CA LEU A 238 20.01 8.82 -18.89
C LEU A 238 19.35 9.28 -20.17
N ASP A 239 18.68 8.39 -20.89
CA ASP A 239 18.02 8.70 -22.17
C ASP A 239 16.50 8.67 -22.00
N PHE A 240 15.88 9.84 -22.16
CA PHE A 240 14.42 10.02 -22.07
C PHE A 240 13.73 10.08 -23.45
N GLY A 241 14.52 10.01 -24.54
CA GLY A 241 14.06 10.12 -25.92
C GLY A 241 14.08 11.54 -26.50
N ASP A 242 14.38 12.56 -25.70
CA ASP A 242 14.58 13.95 -26.10
C ASP A 242 16.05 14.40 -26.01
N GLY A 243 16.96 13.45 -25.77
CA GLY A 243 18.39 13.67 -25.56
C GLY A 243 18.90 12.85 -24.36
N ALA A 244 20.20 12.60 -24.34
CA ALA A 244 20.87 11.99 -23.19
C ALA A 244 21.22 13.07 -22.15
N VAL A 245 20.99 12.76 -20.88
CA VAL A 245 21.47 13.55 -19.74
C VAL A 245 22.69 12.86 -19.17
N ASP A 246 23.87 13.48 -19.30
CA ASP A 246 25.10 12.96 -18.74
C ASP A 246 25.15 13.16 -17.22
N LEU A 247 25.63 12.16 -16.50
CA LEU A 247 25.81 12.19 -15.05
C LEU A 247 27.27 12.43 -14.70
N GLY A 248 27.53 13.53 -14.01
CA GLY A 248 28.85 13.90 -13.51
C GLY A 248 29.33 13.01 -12.36
N ASP A 249 30.57 13.24 -11.91
CA ASP A 249 31.22 12.35 -10.96
C ASP A 249 30.56 12.27 -9.58
N GLY A 250 29.81 13.31 -9.18
CA GLY A 250 29.02 13.34 -7.93
C GLY A 250 27.52 13.10 -8.10
N ASP A 251 27.04 12.87 -9.33
CA ASP A 251 25.61 12.69 -9.57
C ASP A 251 25.16 11.25 -9.28
N ASP A 252 24.01 11.13 -8.64
CA ASP A 252 23.38 9.87 -8.27
C ASP A 252 22.06 9.66 -9.01
N LEU A 253 21.72 8.39 -9.22
CA LEU A 253 20.42 7.95 -9.72
C LEU A 253 19.70 7.13 -8.64
N ILE A 254 18.48 7.53 -8.29
CA ILE A 254 17.50 6.68 -7.61
C ILE A 254 16.47 6.22 -8.65
N LEU A 255 16.42 4.91 -8.88
CA LEU A 255 15.42 4.29 -9.74
C LEU A 255 14.22 3.82 -8.89
N ALA A 256 13.16 4.63 -8.88
CA ALA A 256 11.93 4.44 -8.11
C ALA A 256 10.75 3.96 -8.98
N VAL A 257 11.04 3.06 -9.92
CA VAL A 257 10.10 2.53 -10.93
C VAL A 257 9.56 1.14 -10.52
N PRO A 258 8.51 0.63 -11.20
CA PRO A 258 8.05 -0.75 -10.99
C PRO A 258 9.15 -1.78 -11.24
N ALA A 259 9.11 -2.91 -10.52
CA ALA A 259 10.11 -3.98 -10.58
C ALA A 259 10.51 -4.39 -12.01
N ALA A 260 9.53 -4.62 -12.89
CA ALA A 260 9.79 -5.01 -14.28
C ALA A 260 10.59 -3.93 -15.04
N VAL A 261 10.22 -2.66 -14.88
CA VAL A 261 10.92 -1.53 -15.51
C VAL A 261 12.35 -1.40 -14.98
N ALA A 262 12.56 -1.68 -13.69
CA ALA A 262 13.90 -1.68 -13.12
C ALA A 262 14.77 -2.81 -13.70
N ALA A 263 14.20 -4.00 -13.90
CA ALA A 263 14.89 -5.13 -14.54
C ALA A 263 15.21 -4.86 -16.02
N ASP A 264 14.33 -4.13 -16.73
CA ASP A 264 14.56 -3.76 -18.14
C ASP A 264 15.66 -2.69 -18.27
N LEU A 265 15.73 -1.74 -17.33
CA LEU A 265 16.68 -0.63 -17.36
C LEU A 265 18.06 -0.97 -16.78
N VAL A 266 18.15 -1.94 -15.88
CA VAL A 266 19.38 -2.28 -15.14
C VAL A 266 19.81 -3.72 -15.46
N PRO A 267 20.97 -3.92 -16.12
CA PRO A 267 21.45 -5.25 -16.50
C PRO A 267 21.55 -6.20 -15.31
N GLU A 268 21.10 -7.45 -15.49
CA GLU A 268 21.20 -8.53 -14.49
C GLU A 268 20.50 -8.21 -13.14
N GLN A 269 19.65 -7.18 -13.09
CA GLN A 269 18.97 -6.82 -11.86
C GLN A 269 17.92 -7.88 -11.48
N THR A 270 18.11 -8.51 -10.33
CA THR A 270 17.13 -9.43 -9.77
C THR A 270 16.00 -8.64 -9.12
N VAL A 271 14.76 -8.94 -9.52
CA VAL A 271 13.53 -8.37 -8.98
C VAL A 271 12.46 -9.45 -8.81
N PRO A 272 11.42 -9.23 -7.98
CA PRO A 272 10.21 -10.06 -7.99
C PRO A 272 9.53 -10.03 -9.36
N THR A 273 9.08 -11.19 -9.84
CA THR A 273 8.49 -11.37 -11.18
C THR A 273 6.99 -11.66 -11.13
N GLU A 274 6.51 -12.20 -10.01
CA GLU A 274 5.09 -12.45 -9.81
C GLU A 274 4.43 -11.27 -9.08
N HIS A 275 3.17 -11.06 -9.40
CA HIS A 275 2.36 -9.96 -8.89
C HIS A 275 0.95 -10.46 -8.58
N ARG A 276 0.23 -9.66 -7.80
CA ARG A 276 -1.15 -9.93 -7.40
C ARG A 276 -2.02 -8.76 -7.79
N ALA A 277 -3.19 -9.05 -8.34
CA ALA A 277 -4.17 -8.05 -8.68
C ALA A 277 -4.91 -7.53 -7.43
N ILE A 278 -5.34 -6.27 -7.49
CA ILE A 278 -6.37 -5.71 -6.60
C ILE A 278 -7.46 -5.14 -7.49
N ILE A 279 -8.71 -5.41 -7.12
CA ILE A 279 -9.88 -4.83 -7.78
C ILE A 279 -10.55 -3.89 -6.79
N ASN A 280 -10.86 -2.68 -7.22
CA ASN A 280 -11.69 -1.76 -6.47
C ASN A 280 -12.94 -1.44 -7.28
N ALA A 281 -14.10 -1.40 -6.63
CA ALA A 281 -15.29 -0.82 -7.22
C ALA A 281 -15.61 0.48 -6.48
N HIS A 282 -16.10 1.48 -7.22
CA HIS A 282 -16.54 2.75 -6.69
C HIS A 282 -17.98 2.96 -7.15
N TYR A 283 -18.89 3.20 -6.22
CA TYR A 283 -20.29 3.53 -6.48
C TYR A 283 -20.52 4.96 -6.06
N ARG A 284 -20.96 5.82 -6.99
CA ARG A 284 -21.22 7.22 -6.71
C ARG A 284 -22.52 7.34 -5.93
N MET A 285 -22.38 7.53 -4.63
CA MET A 285 -23.48 7.64 -3.70
C MET A 285 -23.00 8.37 -2.46
N SER A 286 -23.81 9.28 -1.94
CA SER A 286 -23.56 9.91 -0.65
C SER A 286 -24.31 9.16 0.43
N LEU A 287 -23.58 8.60 1.39
CA LEU A 287 -24.14 8.07 2.63
C LEU A 287 -23.61 8.86 3.80
N SER A 288 -24.44 9.01 4.83
CA SER A 288 -23.92 9.48 6.11
C SER A 288 -22.99 8.39 6.66
N SER A 289 -21.72 8.70 6.88
CA SER A 289 -20.75 7.75 7.44
C SER A 289 -21.07 7.35 8.88
N HIS A 290 -22.08 7.97 9.51
CA HIS A 290 -22.52 7.68 10.87
C HIS A 290 -22.91 6.21 11.07
N GLU A 291 -23.36 5.52 10.01
CA GLU A 291 -23.77 4.11 10.06
C GLU A 291 -22.60 3.12 10.11
N LEU A 292 -21.39 3.51 9.68
CA LEU A 292 -20.16 2.69 9.74
C LEU A 292 -19.13 3.17 10.77
N GLY A 293 -19.50 4.17 11.58
CA GLY A 293 -18.62 4.78 12.59
C GLY A 293 -17.56 5.73 12.01
N ALA A 294 -16.74 6.32 12.89
CA ALA A 294 -15.78 7.40 12.56
C ALA A 294 -14.66 7.01 11.56
N ALA A 295 -14.50 5.72 11.26
CA ALA A 295 -13.56 5.23 10.25
C ALA A 295 -14.16 5.18 8.84
N GLY A 296 -15.50 5.16 8.73
CA GLY A 296 -16.20 4.97 7.46
C GLY A 296 -15.80 3.68 6.75
N MET A 297 -15.46 2.61 7.48
CA MET A 297 -15.03 1.34 6.88
C MET A 297 -15.70 0.14 7.54
N LEU A 298 -15.87 -0.95 6.77
CA LEU A 298 -16.43 -2.23 7.22
C LEU A 298 -15.64 -3.38 6.58
N GLY A 299 -15.15 -4.30 7.41
CA GLY A 299 -14.57 -5.55 6.95
C GLY A 299 -15.67 -6.57 6.64
N LEU A 300 -15.52 -7.32 5.56
CA LEU A 300 -16.46 -8.37 5.17
C LEU A 300 -15.78 -9.73 5.14
N THR A 301 -16.52 -10.76 5.52
CA THR A 301 -16.14 -12.17 5.31
C THR A 301 -17.27 -12.90 4.58
N GLY A 302 -16.97 -14.08 4.03
CA GLY A 302 -17.98 -14.92 3.38
C GLY A 302 -18.49 -14.41 2.03
N GLY A 303 -17.80 -13.45 1.41
CA GLY A 303 -18.12 -12.89 0.09
C GLY A 303 -16.89 -12.59 -0.76
N LEU A 304 -17.10 -11.86 -1.86
CA LEU A 304 -16.07 -11.40 -2.79
C LEU A 304 -15.29 -10.20 -2.26
N VAL A 305 -15.97 -9.25 -1.65
CA VAL A 305 -15.40 -8.02 -1.09
C VAL A 305 -14.82 -8.30 0.29
N GLU A 306 -13.61 -7.83 0.59
CA GLU A 306 -13.09 -7.86 1.97
C GLU A 306 -13.27 -6.53 2.71
N TRP A 307 -13.36 -5.41 1.99
CA TRP A 307 -13.49 -4.08 2.60
C TRP A 307 -14.46 -3.18 1.87
N ILE A 308 -15.30 -2.49 2.62
CA ILE A 308 -16.09 -1.34 2.20
C ILE A 308 -15.55 -0.08 2.87
N PHE A 309 -15.46 1.00 2.12
CA PHE A 309 -15.12 2.35 2.57
C PHE A 309 -16.23 3.33 2.11
N VAL A 310 -16.92 3.95 3.06
CA VAL A 310 -17.86 5.05 2.80
C VAL A 310 -17.09 6.36 2.87
N LYS A 311 -16.89 6.96 1.69
CA LYS A 311 -16.31 8.29 1.51
C LYS A 311 -17.45 9.28 1.23
N ARG A 312 -17.11 10.57 1.18
CA ARG A 312 -18.10 11.67 1.06
C ARG A 312 -19.09 11.49 -0.09
N GLU A 313 -18.61 11.11 -1.27
CA GLU A 313 -19.42 11.03 -2.50
C GLU A 313 -19.39 9.63 -3.15
N VAL A 314 -18.66 8.69 -2.56
CA VAL A 314 -18.51 7.33 -3.10
C VAL A 314 -18.48 6.28 -2.00
N ILE A 315 -19.16 5.15 -2.23
CA ILE A 315 -18.84 3.89 -1.57
C ILE A 315 -17.76 3.23 -2.40
N SER A 316 -16.64 2.85 -1.79
CA SER A 316 -15.59 2.11 -2.45
C SER A 316 -15.35 0.76 -1.81
N THR A 317 -15.09 -0.26 -2.61
CA THR A 317 -14.78 -1.60 -2.14
C THR A 317 -13.40 -2.05 -2.59
N THR A 318 -12.88 -3.07 -1.92
CA THR A 318 -11.61 -3.71 -2.29
C THR A 318 -11.77 -5.22 -2.30
N ILE A 319 -11.21 -5.83 -3.35
CA ILE A 319 -10.95 -7.26 -3.50
C ILE A 319 -9.42 -7.44 -3.58
N SER A 320 -8.82 -8.02 -2.55
CA SER A 320 -7.41 -8.41 -2.51
C SER A 320 -7.21 -9.81 -3.12
N ALA A 321 -5.96 -10.14 -3.46
CA ALA A 321 -5.58 -11.35 -4.20
C ALA A 321 -6.51 -11.61 -5.42
N GLY A 322 -6.89 -10.54 -6.11
CA GLY A 322 -7.99 -10.51 -7.07
C GLY A 322 -7.74 -11.23 -8.39
N ASP A 323 -6.68 -12.03 -8.50
CA ASP A 323 -6.25 -12.68 -9.75
C ASP A 323 -7.36 -13.56 -10.34
N ARG A 324 -8.12 -14.26 -9.50
CA ARG A 324 -9.26 -15.09 -9.93
C ARG A 324 -10.41 -14.29 -10.51
N GLN A 325 -10.49 -12.99 -10.22
CA GLN A 325 -11.58 -12.11 -10.59
C GLN A 325 -11.19 -11.10 -11.67
N VAL A 326 -9.89 -10.88 -11.91
CA VAL A 326 -9.40 -9.74 -12.70
C VAL A 326 -9.83 -9.77 -14.16
N ASP A 327 -10.05 -10.96 -14.73
CA ASP A 327 -10.48 -11.13 -16.12
C ASP A 327 -11.99 -11.13 -16.32
N ARG A 328 -12.80 -11.22 -15.25
CA ARG A 328 -14.27 -11.13 -15.35
C ARG A 328 -14.71 -9.75 -15.85
N PRO A 329 -15.75 -9.61 -16.69
CA PRO A 329 -16.22 -8.30 -17.14
C PRO A 329 -16.52 -7.31 -16.00
N ALA A 330 -16.22 -6.03 -16.22
CA ALA A 330 -16.37 -5.00 -15.19
C ALA A 330 -17.82 -4.85 -14.71
N GLU A 331 -18.78 -4.95 -15.63
CA GLU A 331 -20.22 -4.88 -15.34
C GLU A 331 -20.69 -6.06 -14.47
N GLU A 332 -20.25 -7.28 -14.78
CA GLU A 332 -20.56 -8.45 -13.94
C GLU A 332 -19.97 -8.33 -12.53
N LEU A 333 -18.73 -7.82 -12.42
CA LEU A 333 -18.10 -7.56 -11.14
C LEU A 333 -18.85 -6.48 -10.36
N ALA A 334 -19.23 -5.37 -11.01
CA ALA A 334 -19.98 -4.30 -10.38
C ALA A 334 -21.32 -4.83 -9.84
N GLY A 335 -22.09 -5.56 -10.64
CA GLY A 335 -23.36 -6.15 -10.20
C GLY A 335 -23.20 -7.15 -9.04
N ALA A 336 -22.16 -7.99 -9.07
CA ALA A 336 -21.89 -8.95 -8.00
C ALA A 336 -21.47 -8.26 -6.69
N ILE A 337 -20.55 -7.29 -6.78
CA ILE A 337 -20.08 -6.49 -5.65
C ILE A 337 -21.23 -5.66 -5.05
N TRP A 338 -22.07 -5.05 -5.89
CA TRP A 338 -23.18 -4.23 -5.40
C TRP A 338 -24.16 -5.03 -4.55
N LYS A 339 -24.45 -6.29 -4.89
CA LYS A 339 -25.31 -7.16 -4.07
C LYS A 339 -24.75 -7.36 -2.66
N GLU A 340 -23.44 -7.50 -2.52
CA GLU A 340 -22.77 -7.61 -1.23
C GLU A 340 -22.76 -6.28 -0.47
N VAL A 341 -22.47 -5.16 -1.15
CA VAL A 341 -22.52 -3.81 -0.57
C VAL A 341 -23.91 -3.47 -0.07
N ALA A 342 -24.93 -3.72 -0.90
CA ALA A 342 -26.31 -3.44 -0.56
C ALA A 342 -26.76 -4.26 0.66
N ARG A 343 -26.42 -5.54 0.71
CA ARG A 343 -26.67 -6.37 1.90
C ARG A 343 -25.92 -5.86 3.14
N ALA A 344 -24.65 -5.46 2.98
CA ALA A 344 -23.81 -5.04 4.10
C ALA A 344 -24.24 -3.70 4.72
N LEU A 345 -24.79 -2.81 3.90
CA LEU A 345 -25.18 -1.45 4.26
C LEU A 345 -26.70 -1.25 4.32
N ASP A 346 -27.49 -2.33 4.24
CA ASP A 346 -28.96 -2.30 4.23
C ASP A 346 -29.55 -1.35 3.16
N LEU A 347 -29.04 -1.48 1.94
CA LEU A 347 -29.46 -0.69 0.77
C LEU A 347 -30.29 -1.54 -0.20
N ASP A 348 -30.99 -0.86 -1.11
CA ASP A 348 -31.69 -1.51 -2.21
C ASP A 348 -30.71 -2.17 -3.20
N ARG A 349 -30.72 -3.50 -3.21
CA ARG A 349 -29.85 -4.32 -4.07
C ARG A 349 -30.16 -4.18 -5.56
N ASP A 350 -31.38 -3.80 -5.93
CA ASP A 350 -31.82 -3.73 -7.32
C ASP A 350 -31.59 -2.32 -7.90
N ARG A 351 -31.25 -1.34 -7.05
CA ARG A 351 -30.91 0.04 -7.44
C ARG A 351 -29.40 0.31 -7.34
N MET A 352 -28.64 -0.22 -8.29
CA MET A 352 -27.20 0.03 -8.37
C MET A 352 -26.88 1.48 -8.82
N PRO A 353 -26.11 2.27 -8.05
CA PRO A 353 -25.68 3.60 -8.45
C PRO A 353 -24.71 3.56 -9.64
N PRO A 354 -24.42 4.73 -10.27
CA PRO A 354 -23.32 4.84 -11.21
C PRO A 354 -22.02 4.30 -10.59
N TRP A 355 -21.26 3.54 -11.35
CA TRP A 355 -20.16 2.76 -10.83
C TRP A 355 -18.91 2.86 -11.70
N ARG A 356 -17.77 2.53 -11.09
CA ARG A 356 -16.48 2.38 -11.76
C ARG A 356 -15.72 1.22 -11.13
N VAL A 357 -15.30 0.25 -11.94
CA VAL A 357 -14.42 -0.84 -11.51
C VAL A 357 -13.00 -0.57 -11.99
N VAL A 358 -12.07 -0.44 -11.05
CA VAL A 358 -10.64 -0.26 -11.29
C VAL A 358 -9.93 -1.58 -11.02
N LYS A 359 -9.20 -2.08 -12.02
CA LYS A 359 -8.48 -3.36 -11.95
C LYS A 359 -6.98 -3.12 -12.07
N GLU A 360 -6.31 -3.14 -10.94
CA GLU A 360 -4.86 -3.04 -10.91
C GLU A 360 -4.28 -4.46 -11.01
N ARG A 361 -3.98 -4.91 -12.24
CA ARG A 361 -3.47 -6.27 -12.51
C ARG A 361 -2.14 -6.54 -11.82
N ARG A 362 -1.31 -5.52 -11.62
CA ARG A 362 0.01 -5.63 -10.98
C ARG A 362 0.08 -4.76 -9.72
N ALA A 363 -0.88 -4.96 -8.82
CA ALA A 363 -1.06 -4.08 -7.66
C ALA A 363 0.08 -4.16 -6.65
N THR A 364 0.55 -5.37 -6.35
CA THR A 364 1.73 -5.60 -5.52
C THR A 364 2.54 -6.76 -6.09
N PHE A 365 3.81 -6.90 -5.70
CA PHE A 365 4.50 -8.17 -5.89
C PHE A 365 3.78 -9.28 -5.10
N ALA A 366 3.85 -10.52 -5.56
CA ALA A 366 3.29 -11.65 -4.83
C ALA A 366 4.12 -11.91 -3.57
N ALA A 367 3.49 -11.90 -2.40
CA ALA A 367 4.16 -12.01 -1.11
C ALA A 367 4.55 -13.46 -0.74
N THR A 368 4.99 -14.25 -1.72
CA THR A 368 5.36 -15.67 -1.55
C THR A 368 6.85 -15.80 -1.18
N PRO A 369 7.26 -16.83 -0.43
CA PRO A 369 8.67 -17.02 -0.06
C PRO A 369 9.66 -16.98 -1.24
N PRO A 370 9.38 -17.60 -2.41
CA PRO A 370 10.23 -17.49 -3.60
C PRO A 370 10.42 -16.05 -4.07
N GLN A 371 9.36 -15.25 -4.08
CA GLN A 371 9.43 -13.85 -4.51
C GLN A 371 10.17 -12.98 -3.50
N LEU A 372 10.11 -13.30 -2.19
CA LEU A 372 10.88 -12.57 -1.18
C LEU A 372 12.39 -12.70 -1.37
N ARG A 373 12.88 -13.87 -1.81
CA ARG A 373 14.31 -14.07 -2.11
C ARG A 373 14.82 -13.22 -3.27
N ARG A 374 13.91 -12.74 -4.13
CA ARG A 374 14.23 -11.92 -5.31
C ARG A 374 14.25 -10.42 -5.02
N ARG A 375 13.95 -10.01 -3.78
CA ARG A 375 13.86 -8.59 -3.40
C ARG A 375 15.26 -8.05 -3.09
N PRO A 376 15.79 -7.10 -3.88
CA PRO A 376 17.09 -6.50 -3.60
C PRO A 376 16.99 -5.46 -2.49
N GLY A 377 18.11 -5.18 -1.82
CA GLY A 377 18.27 -3.95 -1.04
C GLY A 377 18.32 -2.71 -1.93
N PRO A 378 18.50 -1.51 -1.35
CA PRO A 378 18.60 -0.27 -2.12
C PRO A 378 19.90 -0.15 -2.91
N ALA A 379 20.98 -0.81 -2.50
CA ALA A 379 22.28 -0.75 -3.16
C ALA A 379 22.32 -1.67 -4.38
N THR A 380 22.97 -1.21 -5.45
CA THR A 380 23.26 -2.01 -6.64
C THR A 380 24.77 -2.21 -6.80
N ARG A 381 25.19 -2.96 -7.84
CA ARG A 381 26.63 -3.11 -8.19
C ARG A 381 27.25 -1.83 -8.78
N TRP A 382 26.44 -0.80 -9.06
CA TRP A 382 26.84 0.47 -9.65
C TRP A 382 26.87 1.52 -8.54
N ARG A 383 27.98 2.23 -8.43
CA ARG A 383 28.29 3.05 -7.25
C ARG A 383 27.34 4.23 -7.03
N ASN A 384 26.73 4.73 -8.10
CA ASN A 384 25.82 5.88 -8.11
C ASN A 384 24.38 5.53 -8.52
N LEU A 385 23.98 4.25 -8.38
CA LEU A 385 22.61 3.81 -8.67
C LEU A 385 22.01 3.08 -7.47
N TRP A 386 20.84 3.57 -7.05
CA TRP A 386 20.07 3.08 -5.92
C TRP A 386 18.66 2.71 -6.35
N LEU A 387 18.10 1.65 -5.76
CA LEU A 387 16.74 1.19 -6.01
C LEU A 387 15.78 1.66 -4.92
N ALA A 388 14.61 2.11 -5.36
CA ALA A 388 13.49 2.40 -4.47
C ALA A 388 12.19 1.81 -5.04
N GLY A 389 11.28 1.42 -4.16
CA GLY A 389 10.05 0.74 -4.50
C GLY A 389 9.61 -0.18 -3.37
N ASP A 390 8.31 -0.32 -3.16
CA ASP A 390 7.74 -1.26 -2.18
C ASP A 390 8.14 -2.73 -2.44
N TRP A 391 8.52 -3.05 -3.68
CA TRP A 391 9.04 -4.34 -4.11
C TRP A 391 10.48 -4.64 -3.65
N THR A 392 11.29 -3.62 -3.31
CA THR A 392 12.62 -3.80 -2.72
C THR A 392 12.53 -4.39 -1.31
N ASP A 393 13.62 -4.90 -0.72
CA ASP A 393 13.61 -5.50 0.62
C ASP A 393 13.46 -4.45 1.74
N THR A 394 12.22 -4.05 1.96
CA THR A 394 11.81 -3.09 3.00
C THR A 394 11.56 -3.77 4.35
N GLY A 395 11.53 -5.11 4.38
CA GLY A 395 10.99 -5.90 5.49
C GLY A 395 9.46 -5.94 5.54
N LEU A 396 8.75 -5.29 4.62
CA LEU A 396 7.29 -5.18 4.58
C LEU A 396 6.71 -5.70 3.25
N PRO A 397 5.42 -6.03 3.18
CA PRO A 397 4.72 -6.27 1.91
C PRO A 397 4.59 -4.98 1.08
N GLY A 398 4.05 -5.12 -0.14
CA GLY A 398 3.78 -4.02 -1.06
C GLY A 398 2.78 -3.03 -0.47
N THR A 399 3.27 -2.03 0.26
CA THR A 399 2.47 -1.10 1.08
C THR A 399 2.99 0.33 0.94
N ILE A 400 2.16 1.30 1.32
CA ILE A 400 2.58 2.71 1.43
C ILE A 400 3.77 2.85 2.38
N GLU A 401 3.72 2.23 3.57
CA GLU A 401 4.83 2.26 4.54
C GLU A 401 6.12 1.68 3.92
N GLY A 402 6.01 0.55 3.21
CA GLY A 402 7.12 -0.04 2.47
C GLY A 402 7.68 0.88 1.38
N ALA A 403 6.81 1.51 0.58
CA ALA A 403 7.22 2.46 -0.46
C ALA A 403 8.00 3.64 0.13
N VAL A 404 7.45 4.32 1.14
CA VAL A 404 8.12 5.45 1.80
C VAL A 404 9.45 5.02 2.43
N ARG A 405 9.47 3.85 3.09
CA ARG A 405 10.70 3.29 3.68
C ARG A 405 11.76 3.02 2.62
N SER A 406 11.39 2.47 1.46
CA SER A 406 12.34 2.20 0.37
C SER A 406 12.98 3.48 -0.16
N GLY A 407 12.19 4.53 -0.41
CA GLY A 407 12.69 5.82 -0.87
C GLY A 407 13.66 6.47 0.10
N ARG A 408 13.33 6.43 1.40
CA ARG A 408 14.21 6.92 2.47
C ARG A 408 15.50 6.14 2.58
N LYS A 409 15.45 4.80 2.49
CA LYS A 409 16.65 3.95 2.49
C LYS A 409 17.56 4.27 1.31
N ALA A 410 17.03 4.49 0.11
CA ALA A 410 17.81 4.90 -1.05
C ALA A 410 18.43 6.30 -0.85
N ALA A 411 17.65 7.28 -0.38
CA ALA A 411 18.14 8.62 -0.10
C ALA A 411 19.23 8.64 0.99
N ALA A 412 19.09 7.84 2.05
CA ALA A 412 20.07 7.75 3.13
C ALA A 412 21.44 7.30 2.62
N ARG A 413 21.49 6.40 1.63
CA ARG A 413 22.74 5.97 1.02
C ARG A 413 23.50 7.09 0.31
N ILE A 414 22.81 8.13 -0.15
CA ILE A 414 23.42 9.29 -0.81
C ILE A 414 23.88 10.30 0.24
N VAL A 415 23.06 10.53 1.27
CA VAL A 415 23.38 11.47 2.35
C VAL A 415 24.52 10.96 3.24
N GLU A 416 24.65 9.65 3.46
CA GLU A 416 25.71 9.05 4.28
C GLU A 416 27.06 8.97 3.54
N ASN A 417 27.07 9.01 2.20
CA ASN A 417 28.27 8.82 1.36
C ASN A 417 28.85 10.13 0.80
N GLY A 418 28.22 11.27 1.06
CA GLY A 418 28.67 12.60 0.63
C GLY A 418 28.86 13.53 1.81
#